data_AF-A0A6P0MLN0-F1
#
_entry.id   AF-A0A6P0MLN0-F1
#
_cell.length_a   1.000
_cell.length_b   1.000
_cell.length_c   1.000
_cell.angle_alpha   90.00
_cell.angle_beta   90.00
_cell.angle_gamma   90.00
#
_symmetry.space_group_name_H-M   'P 1'
#
loop_
_entity.id
_entity.type
_entity.pdbx_description
1 polymer ?
#
loop_
_entity_poly.entity_id
_entity_poly.type
_entity_poly.pdbx_seq_one_letter_code
_entity_poly.pdbx_strand_id
1 'polypeptide(L)'
;MTTVIAGSPRGGKIPDVGWWAGNARFVELSGKLLGAHIAHAGLIVLWAGGMTLFELSRYNPDVPMYEQGLILLPHLTTLGFGVGAGGQIVDTYPYFVIAVLHLISSAVLGAGGLYHALLGPEELAENSYFSGFFGYDWKNGDKMTTILGIHLLLLGVGAWLLVFKAMFWGGLFDPWVGAGGDVRVITDPTINGARIFGYLFGASGEQGMAAVNNLEDVVGGHIWIGTICILGGLWHIGTKPLKWAREVLVYSGEAYLAYSLGALAYMGIFAAYFVMVNNTVYPETFYGPVGVLETESGIVTARGWLATFHFIFGILFLFGHIWHAIRARGKAAGFDFRQGDTVIKVAGNPMIGNLATPINSSDLTLKFLQNLPIYRPGLSPLSRGLEIGMAHGYFLIGPFVKLGPFRDSAQANLAGLLCAIGLTLILTAGLSIYGTASFQKKSQQRYQESYSVSGPNVPESLRTADGWSQFTAAFLIGGVGGALFAYFIIENLDLFQAIALGKF
;
A
#
# COMPACT_ATOMS: atom_id res chain seq x y z
N MET A 1 21.90 30.36 6.38
CA MET A 1 21.43 30.20 4.99
C MET A 1 22.61 29.80 4.11
N THR A 2 22.45 28.79 3.25
CA THR A 2 23.47 28.46 2.23
C THR A 2 23.55 29.58 1.20
N THR A 3 24.75 29.89 0.72
CA THR A 3 25.06 30.96 -0.26
C THR A 3 24.22 30.89 -1.54
N VAL A 4 23.73 29.71 -1.93
CA VAL A 4 22.86 29.49 -3.10
C VAL A 4 21.47 30.16 -2.97
N ILE A 5 21.03 30.51 -1.75
CA ILE A 5 19.66 30.97 -1.48
C ILE A 5 19.62 32.46 -1.12
N ALA A 6 20.72 32.98 -0.59
CA ALA A 6 20.82 34.36 -0.09
C ALA A 6 20.67 35.44 -1.19
N GLY A 7 20.87 35.06 -2.47
CA GLY A 7 20.72 35.95 -3.63
C GLY A 7 19.55 35.61 -4.56
N SER A 8 18.69 34.64 -4.22
CA SER A 8 17.59 34.26 -5.10
C SER A 8 16.52 35.37 -5.13
N PRO A 9 16.05 35.80 -6.32
CA PRO A 9 14.94 36.76 -6.46
C PRO A 9 13.63 36.30 -5.80
N ARG A 10 13.58 35.05 -5.31
CA ARG A 10 12.41 34.40 -4.73
C ARG A 10 12.58 33.97 -3.28
N GLY A 11 13.45 34.63 -2.51
CA GLY A 11 13.65 34.34 -1.08
C GLY A 11 12.35 34.15 -0.28
N GLY A 12 11.27 34.88 -0.62
CA GLY A 12 9.96 34.76 0.05
C GLY A 12 9.17 33.46 -0.21
N LYS A 13 9.53 32.64 -1.21
CA LYS A 13 8.90 31.34 -1.49
C LYS A 13 9.71 30.14 -0.96
N ILE A 14 10.92 30.38 -0.46
CA ILE A 14 11.82 29.33 -0.02
C ILE A 14 11.58 29.06 1.47
N PRO A 15 11.22 27.83 1.87
CA PRO A 15 11.01 27.50 3.27
C PRO A 15 12.25 27.78 4.14
N ASP A 16 12.05 28.48 5.25
CA ASP A 16 13.07 28.62 6.28
C ASP A 16 13.13 27.34 7.12
N VAL A 17 14.15 26.52 6.85
CA VAL A 17 14.35 25.21 7.48
C VAL A 17 15.82 25.01 7.82
N GLY A 18 16.09 24.25 8.87
CA GLY A 18 17.44 23.83 9.24
C GLY A 18 18.15 23.03 8.13
N TRP A 19 19.48 22.96 8.18
CA TRP A 19 20.29 22.31 7.14
C TRP A 19 19.93 20.82 6.93
N TRP A 20 19.49 20.13 7.98
CA TRP A 20 19.06 18.73 7.97
C TRP A 20 17.79 18.48 7.13
N ALA A 21 17.00 19.52 6.82
CA ALA A 21 15.85 19.47 5.90
C ALA A 21 16.11 20.28 4.62
N GLY A 22 17.37 20.48 4.24
CA GLY A 22 17.78 21.40 3.18
C GLY A 22 17.08 21.19 1.83
N ASN A 23 16.77 19.94 1.45
CA ASN A 23 16.08 19.64 0.19
C ASN A 23 14.65 20.18 0.12
N ALA A 24 14.00 20.43 1.27
CA ALA A 24 12.67 21.05 1.31
C ALA A 24 12.68 22.48 0.74
N ARG A 25 13.86 23.11 0.61
CA ARG A 25 14.02 24.42 -0.01
C ARG A 25 13.78 24.41 -1.53
N PHE A 26 13.83 23.24 -2.16
CA PHE A 26 13.68 23.10 -3.61
C PHE A 26 12.25 22.81 -4.08
N VAL A 27 11.28 22.72 -3.16
CA VAL A 27 9.89 22.33 -3.49
C VAL A 27 9.27 23.22 -4.57
N GLU A 28 9.56 24.53 -4.53
CA GLU A 28 9.06 25.51 -5.51
C GLU A 28 10.12 25.90 -6.57
N LEU A 29 11.24 25.17 -6.65
CA LEU A 29 12.35 25.42 -7.56
C LEU A 29 12.46 24.27 -8.56
N SER A 30 11.51 24.21 -9.49
CA SER A 30 11.32 23.07 -10.41
C SER A 30 12.57 22.72 -11.24
N GLY A 31 13.41 23.69 -11.60
CA GLY A 31 14.66 23.45 -12.32
C GLY A 31 15.75 22.83 -11.45
N LYS A 32 15.91 23.33 -10.22
CA LYS A 32 16.84 22.75 -9.23
C LYS A 32 16.39 21.36 -8.80
N LEU A 33 15.09 21.18 -8.59
CA LEU A 33 14.50 19.91 -8.22
C LEU A 33 14.65 18.89 -9.36
N LEU A 34 14.46 19.29 -10.63
CA LEU A 34 14.76 18.44 -11.79
C LEU A 34 16.23 17.98 -11.78
N GLY A 35 17.17 18.91 -11.56
CA GLY A 35 18.60 18.58 -11.47
C GLY A 35 18.90 17.56 -10.37
N ALA A 36 18.30 17.72 -9.19
CA ALA A 36 18.43 16.76 -8.10
C ALA A 36 17.92 15.36 -8.48
N HIS A 37 16.77 15.25 -9.15
CA HIS A 37 16.22 13.97 -9.59
C HIS A 37 17.07 13.30 -10.68
N ILE A 38 17.55 14.06 -11.67
CA ILE A 38 18.41 13.52 -12.73
C ILE A 38 19.76 13.08 -12.15
N ALA A 39 20.36 13.86 -11.25
CA ALA A 39 21.61 13.48 -10.58
C ALA A 39 21.43 12.21 -9.74
N HIS A 40 20.31 12.09 -9.02
CA HIS A 40 19.99 10.88 -8.26
C HIS A 40 19.78 9.66 -9.17
N ALA A 41 19.11 9.80 -10.31
CA ALA A 41 19.03 8.74 -11.32
C ALA A 41 20.42 8.35 -11.83
N GLY A 42 21.31 9.32 -12.03
CA GLY A 42 22.73 9.09 -12.34
C GLY A 42 23.42 8.23 -11.28
N LEU A 43 23.20 8.47 -9.99
CA LEU A 43 23.77 7.65 -8.90
C LEU A 43 23.26 6.20 -8.93
N ILE A 44 21.97 5.98 -9.22
CA ILE A 44 21.40 4.62 -9.35
C ILE A 44 22.07 3.87 -10.50
N VAL A 45 22.17 4.51 -11.67
CA VAL A 45 22.78 3.90 -12.86
C VAL A 45 24.30 3.70 -12.68
N LEU A 46 24.98 4.62 -11.98
CA LEU A 46 26.39 4.49 -11.61
C LEU A 46 26.61 3.28 -10.71
N TRP A 47 25.76 3.11 -9.69
CA TRP A 47 25.82 1.96 -8.79
C TRP A 47 25.58 0.66 -9.55
N ALA A 48 24.57 0.60 -10.44
CA ALA A 48 24.31 -0.59 -11.24
C ALA A 48 25.53 -1.00 -12.08
N GLY A 49 26.10 -0.06 -12.86
CA GLY A 49 27.29 -0.35 -13.67
C GLY A 49 28.53 -0.66 -12.86
N GLY A 50 28.83 0.16 -11.84
CA GLY A 50 30.00 -0.01 -10.98
C GLY A 50 29.96 -1.31 -10.16
N MET A 51 28.80 -1.63 -9.57
CA MET A 51 28.63 -2.85 -8.78
C MET A 51 28.65 -4.09 -9.66
N THR A 52 28.06 -4.08 -10.87
CA THR A 52 28.17 -5.22 -11.79
C THR A 52 29.62 -5.46 -12.23
N LEU A 53 30.41 -4.41 -12.50
CA LEU A 53 31.85 -4.57 -12.78
C LEU A 53 32.62 -5.11 -11.58
N PHE A 54 32.27 -4.64 -10.37
CA PHE A 54 32.87 -5.14 -9.14
C PHE A 54 32.57 -6.63 -8.93
N GLU A 55 31.30 -7.04 -9.02
CA GLU A 55 30.88 -8.44 -8.95
C GLU A 55 31.61 -9.29 -10.00
N LEU A 56 31.66 -8.83 -11.25
CA LEU A 56 32.35 -9.53 -12.33
C LEU A 56 33.85 -9.68 -12.07
N SER A 57 34.51 -8.67 -11.48
CA SER A 57 35.93 -8.76 -11.11
C SER A 57 36.23 -9.75 -9.98
N ARG A 58 35.20 -10.17 -9.24
CA ARG A 58 35.28 -11.11 -8.13
C ARG A 58 34.67 -12.47 -8.41
N TYR A 59 33.95 -12.60 -9.52
CA TYR A 59 33.27 -13.82 -9.90
C TYR A 59 34.24 -14.99 -10.09
N ASN A 60 33.95 -16.10 -9.42
CA ASN A 60 34.61 -17.37 -9.56
C ASN A 60 33.61 -18.41 -10.10
N PRO A 61 33.82 -18.99 -11.29
CA PRO A 61 32.90 -19.99 -11.86
C PRO A 61 32.90 -21.32 -11.08
N ASP A 62 33.92 -21.60 -10.26
CA ASP A 62 34.00 -22.84 -9.48
C ASP A 62 33.13 -22.83 -8.21
N VAL A 63 32.54 -21.67 -7.88
CA VAL A 63 31.70 -21.48 -6.68
C VAL A 63 30.28 -21.12 -7.14
N PRO A 64 29.21 -21.61 -6.49
CA PRO A 64 27.85 -21.18 -6.80
C PRO A 64 27.68 -19.66 -6.67
N MET A 65 26.88 -19.03 -7.52
CA MET A 65 26.70 -17.57 -7.49
C MET A 65 26.18 -17.07 -6.14
N TYR A 66 25.27 -17.82 -5.52
CA TYR A 66 24.61 -17.43 -4.28
C TYR A 66 25.54 -17.44 -3.05
N GLU A 67 26.74 -18.04 -3.14
CA GLU A 67 27.72 -18.09 -2.04
C GLU A 67 28.81 -17.01 -2.16
N GLN A 68 28.81 -16.24 -3.24
CA GLN A 68 29.88 -15.26 -3.55
C GLN A 68 29.51 -13.82 -3.20
N GLY A 69 28.32 -13.60 -2.60
CA GLY A 69 27.81 -12.26 -2.33
C GLY A 69 27.41 -11.48 -3.59
N LEU A 70 27.01 -12.19 -4.65
CA LEU A 70 26.58 -11.60 -5.91
C LEU A 70 25.07 -11.35 -5.88
N ILE A 71 24.64 -10.16 -6.27
CA ILE A 71 23.21 -9.83 -6.39
C ILE A 71 22.86 -9.34 -7.79
N LEU A 72 23.76 -8.74 -8.56
CA LEU A 72 23.46 -8.24 -9.90
C LEU A 72 23.70 -9.28 -11.01
N LEU A 73 24.79 -10.04 -10.93
CA LEU A 73 25.05 -11.12 -11.89
C LEU A 73 23.91 -12.16 -11.93
N PRO A 74 23.34 -12.61 -10.80
CA PRO A 74 22.14 -13.45 -10.81
C PRO A 74 20.97 -12.84 -11.59
N HIS A 75 20.74 -11.53 -11.53
CA HIS A 75 19.64 -10.88 -12.28
C HIS A 75 19.89 -10.91 -13.79
N LEU A 76 21.13 -10.65 -14.22
CA LEU A 76 21.50 -10.75 -15.65
C LEU A 76 21.41 -12.19 -16.15
N THR A 77 21.80 -13.14 -15.30
CA THR A 77 21.75 -14.58 -15.59
C THR A 77 20.31 -15.07 -15.74
N THR A 78 19.38 -14.64 -14.86
CA THR A 78 17.94 -14.95 -15.00
C THR A 78 17.37 -14.44 -16.34
N LEU A 79 17.86 -13.32 -16.86
CA LEU A 79 17.48 -12.81 -18.18
C LEU A 79 18.06 -13.63 -19.36
N GLY A 80 18.81 -14.71 -19.07
CA GLY A 80 19.41 -15.59 -20.07
C GLY A 80 20.68 -15.05 -20.70
N PHE A 81 21.32 -14.04 -20.11
CA PHE A 81 22.62 -13.57 -20.58
C PHE A 81 23.73 -14.47 -20.05
N GLY A 82 24.64 -14.91 -20.92
CA GLY A 82 25.89 -15.56 -20.50
C GLY A 82 25.76 -16.96 -19.90
N VAL A 83 24.56 -17.55 -19.91
CA VAL A 83 24.24 -18.83 -19.26
C VAL A 83 23.74 -19.85 -20.27
N GLY A 84 24.10 -21.11 -20.05
CA GLY A 84 23.64 -22.27 -20.82
C GLY A 84 22.98 -23.33 -19.93
N ALA A 85 22.95 -24.57 -20.44
CA ALA A 85 22.31 -25.69 -19.77
C ALA A 85 22.83 -25.93 -18.34
N GLY A 86 21.92 -26.29 -17.44
CA GLY A 86 22.19 -26.50 -16.01
C GLY A 86 22.53 -25.23 -15.25
N GLY A 87 22.33 -24.04 -15.84
CA GLY A 87 22.73 -22.76 -15.26
C GLY A 87 24.23 -22.48 -15.30
N GLN A 88 24.99 -23.21 -16.14
CA GLN A 88 26.42 -22.97 -16.30
C GLN A 88 26.69 -21.63 -16.98
N ILE A 89 27.60 -20.84 -16.41
CA ILE A 89 28.05 -19.58 -17.04
C ILE A 89 29.05 -19.89 -18.13
N VAL A 90 28.67 -19.61 -19.38
CA VAL A 90 29.44 -19.92 -20.59
C VAL A 90 30.11 -18.69 -21.20
N ASP A 91 29.58 -17.49 -20.94
CA ASP A 91 30.15 -16.23 -21.45
C ASP A 91 29.84 -15.08 -20.50
N THR A 92 30.87 -14.41 -20.00
CA THR A 92 30.72 -13.25 -19.10
C THR A 92 30.76 -11.91 -19.83
N TYR A 93 31.02 -11.89 -21.13
CA TYR A 93 31.09 -10.67 -21.93
C TYR A 93 29.78 -9.87 -21.94
N PRO A 94 28.57 -10.48 -22.01
CA PRO A 94 27.32 -9.73 -21.90
C PRO A 94 27.21 -8.95 -20.58
N TYR A 95 27.67 -9.52 -19.46
CA TYR A 95 27.67 -8.83 -18.17
C TYR A 95 28.57 -7.59 -18.20
N PHE A 96 29.77 -7.72 -18.78
CA PHE A 96 30.69 -6.61 -18.96
C PHE A 96 30.08 -5.50 -19.81
N VAL A 97 29.50 -5.83 -20.96
CA VAL A 97 28.86 -4.85 -21.87
C VAL A 97 27.75 -4.10 -21.15
N ILE A 98 26.83 -4.81 -20.48
CA ILE A 98 25.71 -4.21 -19.75
C ILE A 98 26.24 -3.28 -18.66
N ALA A 99 27.26 -3.71 -17.90
CA ALA A 99 27.84 -2.92 -16.84
C ALA A 99 28.48 -1.61 -17.35
N VAL A 100 29.24 -1.68 -18.45
CA VAL A 100 29.85 -0.51 -19.10
C VAL A 100 28.80 0.45 -19.65
N LEU A 101 27.74 -0.07 -20.29
CA LEU A 101 26.64 0.76 -20.79
C LEU A 101 25.95 1.55 -19.68
N HIS A 102 25.70 0.92 -18.51
CA HIS A 102 25.19 1.62 -17.35
C HIS A 102 26.19 2.67 -16.85
N LEU A 103 27.46 2.29 -16.68
CA LEU A 103 28.49 3.20 -16.19
C LEU A 103 28.63 4.47 -17.05
N ILE A 104 28.69 4.33 -18.37
CA ILE A 104 28.79 5.48 -19.29
C ILE A 104 27.49 6.32 -19.28
N SER A 105 26.32 5.67 -19.26
CA SER A 105 25.04 6.36 -19.19
C SER A 105 24.91 7.20 -17.91
N SER A 106 25.47 6.74 -16.78
CA SER A 106 25.46 7.49 -15.54
C SER A 106 26.23 8.82 -15.62
N ALA A 107 27.29 8.89 -16.45
CA ALA A 107 28.03 10.12 -16.64
C ALA A 107 27.19 11.17 -17.37
N VAL A 108 26.40 10.74 -18.37
CA VAL A 108 25.46 11.61 -19.10
C VAL A 108 24.37 12.14 -18.15
N LEU A 109 23.78 11.26 -17.34
CA LEU A 109 22.79 11.65 -16.33
C LEU A 109 23.41 12.58 -15.28
N GLY A 110 24.59 12.27 -14.76
CA GLY A 110 25.31 13.11 -13.81
C GLY A 110 25.58 14.51 -14.35
N ALA A 111 26.05 14.62 -15.60
CA ALA A 111 26.27 15.89 -16.26
C ALA A 111 24.97 16.71 -16.40
N GLY A 112 23.87 16.08 -16.85
CA GLY A 112 22.57 16.73 -16.93
C GLY A 112 22.04 17.18 -15.56
N GLY A 113 22.19 16.33 -14.53
CA GLY A 113 21.81 16.63 -13.17
C GLY A 113 22.56 17.82 -12.58
N LEU A 114 23.89 17.86 -12.74
CA LEU A 114 24.72 18.98 -12.31
C LEU A 114 24.38 20.27 -13.05
N TYR A 115 24.16 20.20 -14.38
CA TYR A 115 23.74 21.35 -15.16
C TYR A 115 22.45 21.95 -14.60
N HIS A 116 21.38 21.17 -14.46
CA HIS A 116 20.10 21.69 -13.97
C HIS A 116 20.16 22.11 -12.50
N ALA A 117 20.94 21.43 -11.65
CA ALA A 117 21.07 21.76 -10.23
C ALA A 117 21.91 23.02 -10.00
N LEU A 118 22.91 23.32 -10.84
CA LEU A 118 23.87 24.41 -10.55
C LEU A 118 23.79 25.56 -11.55
N LEU A 119 23.72 25.27 -12.85
CA LEU A 119 23.88 26.25 -13.93
C LEU A 119 22.55 26.66 -14.58
N GLY A 120 21.61 25.73 -14.68
CA GLY A 120 20.29 25.94 -15.28
C GLY A 120 19.39 26.86 -14.45
N PRO A 121 18.26 27.29 -15.03
CA PRO A 121 17.30 28.16 -14.37
C PRO A 121 16.78 27.53 -13.06
N GLU A 122 16.57 28.35 -12.03
CA GLU A 122 16.09 27.87 -10.73
C GLU A 122 14.68 27.25 -10.80
N GLU A 123 13.82 27.83 -11.65
CA GLU A 123 12.45 27.39 -11.93
C GLU A 123 12.24 27.35 -13.44
N LEU A 124 11.55 26.32 -13.91
CA LEU A 124 11.07 26.20 -15.28
C LEU A 124 9.74 26.95 -15.39
N ALA A 125 9.75 28.07 -16.14
CA ALA A 125 8.58 28.92 -16.28
C ALA A 125 7.45 28.24 -17.05
N GLU A 126 6.21 28.37 -16.57
CA GLU A 126 5.02 28.06 -17.36
C GLU A 126 4.75 29.20 -18.36
N ASN A 127 4.94 28.95 -19.65
CA ASN A 127 4.72 29.92 -20.71
C ASN A 127 4.18 29.25 -21.99
N SER A 128 3.82 30.06 -23.00
CA SER A 128 3.27 29.57 -24.27
C SER A 128 4.32 28.99 -25.23
N TYR A 129 5.60 29.07 -24.88
CA TYR A 129 6.69 28.49 -25.68
C TYR A 129 6.91 27.02 -25.29
N PHE A 130 7.66 26.28 -26.11
CA PHE A 130 7.98 24.86 -25.83
C PHE A 130 8.60 24.65 -24.45
N SER A 131 9.43 25.58 -23.96
CA SER A 131 9.99 25.55 -22.60
C SER A 131 8.91 25.48 -21.51
N GLY A 132 7.76 26.11 -21.76
CA GLY A 132 6.62 26.13 -20.86
C GLY A 132 5.94 24.78 -20.67
N PHE A 133 6.20 23.82 -21.58
CA PHE A 133 5.79 22.43 -21.39
C PHE A 133 6.46 21.78 -20.18
N PHE A 134 7.62 22.24 -19.74
CA PHE A 134 8.34 21.63 -18.60
C PHE A 134 8.04 22.29 -17.25
N GLY A 135 7.44 23.49 -17.26
CA GLY A 135 6.96 24.15 -16.04
C GLY A 135 5.77 23.43 -15.43
N TYR A 136 5.65 23.48 -14.11
CA TYR A 136 4.51 22.92 -13.38
C TYR A 136 4.30 23.58 -12.01
N ASP A 137 3.04 23.64 -11.59
CA ASP A 137 2.59 23.86 -10.21
C ASP A 137 2.05 22.54 -9.64
N TRP A 138 2.50 22.16 -8.44
CA TRP A 138 2.01 20.99 -7.72
C TRP A 138 0.48 20.94 -7.54
N LYS A 139 -0.17 22.10 -7.49
CA LYS A 139 -1.63 22.21 -7.36
C LYS A 139 -2.36 22.05 -8.70
N ASN A 140 -1.66 22.16 -9.83
CA ASN A 140 -2.24 21.94 -11.14
C ASN A 140 -2.42 20.43 -11.39
N GLY A 141 -3.55 19.89 -10.94
CA GLY A 141 -3.87 18.47 -11.07
C GLY A 141 -3.82 17.94 -12.50
N ASP A 142 -4.17 18.77 -13.50
CA ASP A 142 -4.14 18.38 -14.91
C ASP A 142 -2.69 18.21 -15.43
N LYS A 143 -1.79 19.10 -15.01
CA LYS A 143 -0.37 18.99 -15.34
C LYS A 143 0.26 17.77 -14.67
N MET A 144 -0.11 17.50 -13.41
CA MET A 144 0.35 16.33 -12.67
C MET A 144 -0.11 15.02 -13.32
N THR A 145 -1.37 14.91 -13.79
CA THR A 145 -1.82 13.71 -14.50
C THR A 145 -1.15 13.56 -15.86
N THR A 146 -0.84 14.65 -16.56
CA THR A 146 -0.08 14.58 -17.82
C THR A 146 1.32 14.00 -17.59
N ILE A 147 2.05 14.49 -16.59
CA ILE A 147 3.39 13.98 -16.25
C ILE A 147 3.31 12.52 -15.80
N LEU A 148 2.36 12.17 -14.94
CA LEU A 148 2.10 10.78 -14.54
C LEU A 148 1.85 9.88 -15.76
N GLY A 149 1.00 10.33 -16.70
CA GLY A 149 0.63 9.54 -17.87
C GLY A 149 1.82 9.28 -18.81
N ILE A 150 2.72 10.26 -18.98
CA ILE A 150 3.97 10.06 -19.74
C ILE A 150 4.85 9.00 -19.06
N HIS A 151 4.99 9.04 -17.73
CA HIS A 151 5.79 8.04 -17.02
C HIS A 151 5.16 6.64 -17.07
N LEU A 152 3.82 6.54 -16.99
CA LEU A 152 3.11 5.27 -17.16
C LEU A 152 3.33 4.67 -18.56
N LEU A 153 3.34 5.51 -19.61
CA LEU A 153 3.71 5.06 -20.96
C LEU A 153 5.13 4.47 -20.99
N LEU A 154 6.11 5.17 -20.43
CA LEU A 154 7.51 4.72 -20.38
C LEU A 154 7.67 3.42 -19.58
N LEU A 155 6.97 3.28 -18.44
CA LEU A 155 6.94 2.05 -17.65
C LEU A 155 6.31 0.90 -18.44
N GLY A 156 5.23 1.17 -19.17
CA GLY A 156 4.59 0.16 -20.02
C GLY A 156 5.50 -0.32 -21.16
N VAL A 157 6.26 0.58 -21.78
CA VAL A 157 7.31 0.22 -22.74
C VAL A 157 8.39 -0.64 -22.06
N GLY A 158 8.81 -0.30 -20.84
CA GLY A 158 9.75 -1.11 -20.05
C GLY A 158 9.27 -2.55 -19.82
N ALA A 159 7.99 -2.75 -19.47
CA ALA A 159 7.42 -4.09 -19.33
C ALA A 159 7.42 -4.86 -20.67
N TRP A 160 7.10 -4.18 -21.78
CA TRP A 160 7.18 -4.79 -23.11
C TRP A 160 8.60 -5.17 -23.53
N LEU A 161 9.64 -4.45 -23.10
CA LEU A 161 11.03 -4.84 -23.37
C LEU A 161 11.37 -6.22 -22.77
N LEU A 162 10.84 -6.57 -21.59
CA LEU A 162 10.98 -7.92 -21.05
C LEU A 162 10.26 -8.96 -21.91
N VAL A 163 9.06 -8.65 -22.39
CA VAL A 163 8.31 -9.52 -23.32
C VAL A 163 9.13 -9.75 -24.59
N PHE A 164 9.70 -8.68 -25.18
CA PHE A 164 10.55 -8.80 -26.36
C PHE A 164 11.79 -9.65 -26.10
N LYS A 165 12.43 -9.46 -24.94
CA LYS A 165 13.57 -10.30 -24.51
C LYS A 165 13.19 -11.78 -24.45
N ALA A 166 12.07 -12.10 -23.81
CA ALA A 166 11.62 -13.46 -23.57
C ALA A 166 11.14 -14.19 -24.85
N MET A 167 10.54 -13.46 -25.79
CA MET A 167 9.94 -14.07 -26.98
C MET A 167 10.83 -14.01 -28.23
N PHE A 168 11.67 -12.98 -28.36
CA PHE A 168 12.37 -12.70 -29.62
C PHE A 168 13.89 -12.55 -29.49
N TRP A 169 14.41 -12.21 -28.31
CA TRP A 169 15.85 -11.99 -28.10
C TRP A 169 16.47 -13.03 -27.17
N GLY A 170 16.39 -14.29 -27.61
CA GLY A 170 17.10 -15.41 -26.98
C GLY A 170 16.41 -16.05 -25.77
N GLY A 171 15.29 -15.50 -25.28
CA GLY A 171 14.54 -16.14 -24.19
C GLY A 171 14.91 -15.69 -22.79
N LEU A 172 14.48 -16.44 -21.79
CA LEU A 172 14.83 -16.27 -20.38
C LEU A 172 15.36 -17.60 -19.82
N PHE A 173 16.08 -17.55 -18.70
CA PHE A 173 16.45 -18.76 -18.00
C PHE A 173 15.22 -19.38 -17.32
N ASP A 174 14.93 -20.63 -17.64
CA ASP A 174 13.81 -21.40 -17.11
C ASP A 174 14.36 -22.53 -16.22
N PRO A 175 14.15 -22.48 -14.89
CA PRO A 175 14.62 -23.54 -13.99
C PRO A 175 13.87 -24.85 -14.16
N TRP A 176 12.75 -24.86 -14.88
CA TRP A 176 11.87 -26.03 -15.04
C TRP A 176 12.15 -26.86 -16.30
N VAL A 177 13.16 -26.50 -17.09
CA VAL A 177 13.54 -27.23 -18.29
C VAL A 177 14.97 -27.77 -18.19
N GLY A 178 15.19 -28.95 -18.76
CA GLY A 178 16.50 -29.61 -18.69
C GLY A 178 16.91 -30.06 -17.29
N ALA A 179 18.12 -30.60 -17.17
CA ALA A 179 18.70 -30.98 -15.88
C ALA A 179 19.37 -29.76 -15.22
N GLY A 180 18.62 -29.03 -14.39
CA GLY A 180 19.12 -27.86 -13.65
C GLY A 180 18.78 -26.49 -14.27
N GLY A 181 17.87 -26.46 -15.24
CA GLY A 181 17.44 -25.24 -15.93
C GLY A 181 18.17 -24.99 -17.25
N ASP A 182 17.55 -24.26 -18.17
CA ASP A 182 18.18 -23.81 -19.42
C ASP A 182 17.52 -22.53 -19.94
N VAL A 183 18.18 -21.82 -20.85
CA VAL A 183 17.60 -20.67 -21.52
C VAL A 183 16.60 -21.12 -22.58
N ARG A 184 15.37 -20.62 -22.50
CA ARG A 184 14.30 -20.95 -23.44
C ARG A 184 13.56 -19.72 -23.93
N VAL A 185 13.25 -19.72 -25.23
CA VAL A 185 12.34 -18.75 -25.85
C VAL A 185 10.89 -19.09 -25.48
N ILE A 186 10.14 -18.09 -25.01
CA ILE A 186 8.74 -18.25 -24.62
C ILE A 186 7.86 -17.98 -25.85
N THR A 187 7.29 -19.02 -26.43
CA THR A 187 6.48 -18.93 -27.66
C THR A 187 4.99 -18.66 -27.39
N ASP A 188 4.48 -19.17 -26.27
CA ASP A 188 3.05 -19.21 -25.96
C ASP A 188 2.74 -18.56 -24.60
N PRO A 189 2.92 -17.23 -24.45
CA PRO A 189 2.65 -16.54 -23.19
C PRO A 189 1.17 -16.59 -22.83
N THR A 190 0.86 -16.72 -21.54
CA THR A 190 -0.52 -16.80 -21.05
C THR A 190 -1.23 -15.46 -21.17
N ILE A 191 -2.15 -15.35 -22.13
CA ILE A 191 -3.01 -14.16 -22.27
C ILE A 191 -4.35 -14.28 -21.55
N ASN A 192 -4.69 -15.46 -21.02
CA ASN A 192 -5.95 -15.69 -20.32
C ASN A 192 -6.02 -14.82 -19.04
N GLY A 193 -6.87 -13.78 -19.07
CA GLY A 193 -7.01 -12.83 -17.97
C GLY A 193 -7.47 -13.47 -16.67
N ALA A 194 -8.30 -14.51 -16.69
CA ALA A 194 -8.73 -15.19 -15.46
C ALA A 194 -7.55 -15.85 -14.73
N ARG A 195 -6.61 -16.42 -15.47
CA ARG A 195 -5.37 -16.97 -14.92
C ARG A 195 -4.46 -15.87 -14.39
N ILE A 196 -4.18 -14.84 -15.20
CA ILE A 196 -3.27 -13.75 -14.83
C ILE A 196 -3.79 -12.96 -13.61
N PHE A 197 -5.06 -12.54 -13.61
CA PHE A 197 -5.63 -11.80 -12.49
C PHE A 197 -5.96 -12.71 -11.28
N GLY A 198 -6.07 -14.02 -11.47
CA GLY A 198 -6.23 -14.99 -10.39
C GLY A 198 -5.07 -14.97 -9.38
N TYR A 199 -3.85 -14.68 -9.85
CA TYR A 199 -2.67 -14.51 -8.98
C TYR A 199 -2.84 -13.39 -7.95
N LEU A 200 -3.59 -12.32 -8.26
CA LEU A 200 -3.84 -11.22 -7.31
C LEU A 200 -4.66 -11.65 -6.09
N PHE A 201 -5.43 -12.73 -6.22
CA PHE A 201 -6.35 -13.23 -5.20
C PHE A 201 -5.95 -14.62 -4.66
N GLY A 202 -4.73 -15.09 -4.96
CA GLY A 202 -4.24 -16.38 -4.49
C GLY A 202 -4.89 -17.60 -5.16
N ALA A 203 -5.57 -17.43 -6.30
CA ALA A 203 -6.20 -18.55 -7.00
C ALA A 203 -5.19 -19.60 -7.52
N SER A 204 -3.93 -19.20 -7.65
CA SER A 204 -2.82 -20.03 -8.14
C SER A 204 -1.85 -20.48 -7.04
N GLY A 205 -2.18 -20.21 -5.77
CA GLY A 205 -1.37 -20.59 -4.61
C GLY A 205 -1.50 -19.60 -3.45
N GLU A 206 -1.25 -20.07 -2.24
CA GLU A 206 -1.36 -19.27 -1.01
C GLU A 206 -0.38 -18.08 -0.98
N GLN A 207 0.68 -18.12 -1.78
CA GLN A 207 1.68 -17.06 -1.92
C GLN A 207 1.23 -15.91 -2.84
N GLY A 208 0.00 -15.94 -3.35
CA GLY A 208 -0.54 -14.90 -4.22
C GLY A 208 0.26 -14.77 -5.52
N MET A 209 0.63 -13.54 -5.88
CA MET A 209 1.46 -13.28 -7.07
C MET A 209 2.83 -13.98 -7.03
N ALA A 210 3.39 -14.23 -5.85
CA ALA A 210 4.68 -14.91 -5.72
C ALA A 210 4.57 -16.44 -5.95
N ALA A 211 3.36 -16.98 -6.12
CA ALA A 211 3.12 -18.38 -6.47
C ALA A 211 3.35 -18.69 -7.97
N VAL A 212 3.69 -17.69 -8.79
CA VAL A 212 3.95 -17.90 -10.22
C VAL A 212 5.08 -18.91 -10.43
N ASN A 213 4.78 -19.98 -11.18
CA ASN A 213 5.63 -21.17 -11.27
C ASN A 213 6.02 -21.58 -12.70
N ASN A 214 5.76 -20.71 -13.68
CA ASN A 214 6.12 -20.91 -15.09
C ASN A 214 6.34 -19.55 -15.76
N LEU A 215 7.13 -19.54 -16.83
CA LEU A 215 7.51 -18.30 -17.52
C LEU A 215 6.42 -17.78 -18.47
N GLU A 216 5.53 -18.64 -18.95
CA GLU A 216 4.39 -18.23 -19.78
C GLU A 216 3.48 -17.25 -19.04
N ASP A 217 3.24 -17.49 -17.74
CA ASP A 217 2.46 -16.59 -16.87
C ASP A 217 3.25 -15.32 -16.51
N VAL A 218 4.57 -15.41 -16.33
CA VAL A 218 5.42 -14.23 -16.10
C VAL A 218 5.36 -13.30 -17.32
N VAL A 219 5.60 -13.82 -18.52
CA VAL A 219 5.57 -13.03 -19.77
C VAL A 219 4.15 -12.55 -20.06
N GLY A 220 3.16 -13.41 -19.91
CA GLY A 220 1.74 -13.07 -20.05
C GLY A 220 1.30 -11.94 -19.11
N GLY A 221 1.71 -11.99 -17.85
CA GLY A 221 1.49 -10.93 -16.88
C GLY A 221 2.13 -9.60 -17.29
N HIS A 222 3.35 -9.62 -17.83
CA HIS A 222 4.01 -8.40 -18.32
C HIS A 222 3.36 -7.83 -19.59
N ILE A 223 2.77 -8.66 -20.46
CA ILE A 223 1.92 -8.20 -21.56
C ILE A 223 0.72 -7.42 -21.02
N TRP A 224 0.03 -7.97 -20.02
CA TRP A 224 -1.11 -7.30 -19.37
C TRP A 224 -0.69 -5.98 -18.70
N ILE A 225 0.34 -6.00 -17.86
CA ILE A 225 0.82 -4.80 -17.15
C ILE A 225 1.35 -3.74 -18.12
N GLY A 226 2.14 -4.14 -19.12
CA GLY A 226 2.63 -3.23 -20.15
C GLY A 226 1.50 -2.53 -20.90
N THR A 227 0.47 -3.28 -21.27
CA THR A 227 -0.72 -2.75 -21.95
C THR A 227 -1.55 -1.84 -21.03
N ILE A 228 -1.78 -2.25 -19.77
CA ILE A 228 -2.51 -1.45 -18.77
C ILE A 228 -1.79 -0.13 -18.51
N CYS A 229 -0.47 -0.14 -18.35
CA CYS A 229 0.33 1.06 -18.15
C CYS A 229 0.27 2.00 -19.36
N ILE A 230 0.36 1.47 -20.59
CA ILE A 230 0.25 2.29 -21.81
C ILE A 230 -1.14 2.93 -21.91
N LEU A 231 -2.20 2.14 -21.80
CA LEU A 231 -3.58 2.63 -21.90
C LEU A 231 -3.91 3.60 -20.76
N GLY A 232 -3.50 3.29 -19.53
CA GLY A 232 -3.62 4.18 -18.38
C GLY A 232 -2.83 5.48 -18.54
N GLY A 233 -1.65 5.41 -19.17
CA GLY A 233 -0.84 6.57 -19.51
C GLY A 233 -1.52 7.50 -20.50
N LEU A 234 -2.04 6.94 -21.60
CA LEU A 234 -2.86 7.68 -22.58
C LEU A 234 -4.11 8.29 -21.94
N TRP A 235 -4.79 7.53 -21.08
CA TRP A 235 -5.94 8.02 -20.33
C TRP A 235 -5.59 9.22 -19.44
N HIS A 236 -4.50 9.14 -18.67
CA HIS A 236 -4.09 10.23 -17.79
C HIS A 236 -3.60 11.49 -18.52
N ILE A 237 -3.07 11.35 -19.74
CA ILE A 237 -2.75 12.47 -20.62
C ILE A 237 -4.03 13.09 -21.22
N GLY A 238 -4.97 12.24 -21.64
CA GLY A 238 -6.20 12.66 -22.30
C GLY A 238 -7.32 13.13 -21.37
N THR A 239 -7.17 12.98 -20.05
CA THR A 239 -8.22 13.29 -19.07
C THR A 239 -7.72 14.13 -17.90
N LYS A 240 -8.68 14.62 -17.11
CA LYS A 240 -8.46 15.42 -15.91
C LYS A 240 -8.95 14.65 -14.69
N PRO A 241 -8.37 14.88 -13.48
CA PRO A 241 -8.88 14.26 -12.26
C PRO A 241 -10.39 14.46 -12.11
N LEU A 242 -11.15 13.40 -11.84
CA LEU A 242 -12.59 13.51 -11.64
C LEU A 242 -12.92 14.28 -10.36
N LYS A 243 -14.15 14.80 -10.26
CA LYS A 243 -14.58 15.62 -9.11
C LYS A 243 -14.34 14.92 -7.77
N TRP A 244 -14.74 13.66 -7.64
CA TRP A 244 -14.56 12.90 -6.40
C TRP A 244 -13.09 12.75 -6.02
N ALA A 245 -12.19 12.57 -6.98
CA ALA A 245 -10.74 12.44 -6.72
C ALA A 245 -10.17 13.77 -6.22
N ARG A 246 -10.60 14.90 -6.82
CA ARG A 246 -10.22 16.24 -6.36
C ARG A 246 -10.68 16.55 -4.94
N GLU A 247 -11.80 15.99 -4.52
CA GLU A 247 -12.38 16.21 -3.20
C GLU A 247 -11.76 15.34 -2.10
N VAL A 248 -11.15 14.21 -2.46
CA VAL A 248 -10.60 13.24 -1.49
C VAL A 248 -9.09 13.34 -1.35
N LEU A 249 -8.37 13.69 -2.43
CA LEU A 249 -6.91 13.70 -2.46
C LEU A 249 -6.34 15.08 -2.11
N VAL A 250 -5.10 15.09 -1.59
CA VAL A 250 -4.36 16.32 -1.29
C VAL A 250 -3.40 16.61 -2.44
N TYR A 251 -3.54 17.78 -3.06
CA TYR A 251 -2.74 18.19 -4.22
C TYR A 251 -1.57 19.06 -3.77
N SER A 252 -0.44 18.42 -3.48
CA SER A 252 0.83 19.08 -3.12
C SER A 252 2.01 18.15 -3.38
N GLY A 253 3.20 18.71 -3.61
CA GLY A 253 4.41 17.91 -3.83
C GLY A 253 4.71 16.93 -2.68
N GLU A 254 4.48 17.35 -1.43
CA GLU A 254 4.67 16.48 -0.26
C GLU A 254 3.64 15.34 -0.19
N ALA A 255 2.39 15.58 -0.60
CA ALA A 255 1.37 14.53 -0.68
C ALA A 255 1.71 13.51 -1.77
N TYR A 256 2.13 13.95 -2.95
CA TYR A 256 2.54 13.05 -4.03
C TYR A 256 3.74 12.20 -3.64
N LEU A 257 4.75 12.81 -3.00
CA LEU A 257 5.87 12.08 -2.41
C LEU A 257 5.38 11.02 -1.42
N ALA A 258 4.44 11.38 -0.53
CA ALA A 258 3.89 10.43 0.44
C ALA A 258 3.18 9.25 -0.26
N TYR A 259 2.38 9.50 -1.30
CA TYR A 259 1.71 8.42 -2.04
C TYR A 259 2.71 7.46 -2.68
N SER A 260 3.78 7.99 -3.31
CA SER A 260 4.84 7.17 -3.88
C SER A 260 5.63 6.39 -2.83
N LEU A 261 5.90 6.97 -1.66
CA LEU A 261 6.54 6.26 -0.53
C LEU A 261 5.70 5.07 -0.05
N GLY A 262 4.38 5.23 0.01
CA GLY A 262 3.47 4.13 0.37
C GLY A 262 3.50 3.00 -0.66
N ALA A 263 3.51 3.34 -1.95
CA ALA A 263 3.66 2.36 -3.02
C ALA A 263 5.03 1.64 -2.99
N LEU A 264 6.11 2.38 -2.78
CA LEU A 264 7.47 1.83 -2.63
C LEU A 264 7.61 0.92 -1.40
N ALA A 265 6.94 1.26 -0.29
CA ALA A 265 6.90 0.41 0.89
C ALA A 265 6.27 -0.95 0.59
N TYR A 266 5.11 -0.96 -0.07
CA TYR A 266 4.47 -2.19 -0.53
C TYR A 266 5.37 -2.98 -1.48
N MET A 267 5.93 -2.32 -2.51
CA MET A 267 6.82 -2.98 -3.47
C MET A 267 8.07 -3.56 -2.81
N GLY A 268 8.69 -2.87 -1.85
CA GLY A 268 9.86 -3.36 -1.13
C GLY A 268 9.56 -4.57 -0.24
N ILE A 269 8.47 -4.51 0.55
CA ILE A 269 8.04 -5.64 1.38
C ILE A 269 7.65 -6.83 0.50
N PHE A 270 6.93 -6.57 -0.60
CA PHE A 270 6.55 -7.63 -1.53
C PHE A 270 7.75 -8.21 -2.26
N ALA A 271 8.74 -7.43 -2.68
CA ALA A 271 9.97 -7.93 -3.28
C ALA A 271 10.75 -8.81 -2.30
N ALA A 272 10.83 -8.43 -1.02
CA ALA A 272 11.43 -9.24 0.02
C ALA A 272 10.70 -10.58 0.21
N TYR A 273 9.37 -10.58 0.17
CA TYR A 273 8.58 -11.80 0.22
C TYR A 273 8.77 -12.66 -1.05
N PHE A 274 8.72 -12.05 -2.23
CA PHE A 274 8.84 -12.72 -3.53
C PHE A 274 10.17 -13.45 -3.65
N VAL A 275 11.28 -12.74 -3.37
CA VAL A 275 12.61 -13.33 -3.38
C VAL A 275 12.75 -14.41 -2.30
N MET A 276 11.93 -14.47 -1.26
CA MET A 276 12.01 -15.55 -0.27
C MET A 276 11.30 -16.84 -0.68
N VAL A 277 10.22 -16.74 -1.45
CA VAL A 277 9.30 -17.88 -1.68
C VAL A 277 9.30 -18.41 -3.12
N ASN A 278 9.76 -17.61 -4.08
CA ASN A 278 9.70 -17.99 -5.49
C ASN A 278 11.02 -18.57 -6.01
N ASN A 279 10.96 -19.67 -6.74
CA ASN A 279 12.10 -20.30 -7.42
C ASN A 279 12.01 -20.26 -8.96
N THR A 280 11.03 -19.58 -9.53
CA THR A 280 10.89 -19.42 -10.98
C THR A 280 11.63 -18.19 -11.49
N VAL A 281 11.30 -17.00 -10.98
CA VAL A 281 11.98 -15.74 -11.35
C VAL A 281 13.18 -15.44 -10.45
N TYR A 282 13.33 -16.18 -9.35
CA TYR A 282 14.56 -16.26 -8.56
C TYR A 282 15.05 -17.72 -8.49
N PRO A 283 15.60 -18.28 -9.58
CA PRO A 283 16.06 -19.66 -9.64
C PRO A 283 17.02 -20.02 -8.51
N GLU A 284 16.83 -21.17 -7.88
CA GLU A 284 17.71 -21.64 -6.79
C GLU A 284 19.17 -21.78 -7.25
N THR A 285 19.38 -22.11 -8.53
CA THR A 285 20.70 -22.20 -9.18
C THR A 285 21.53 -20.92 -9.02
N PHE A 286 20.89 -19.74 -8.97
CA PHE A 286 21.59 -18.45 -8.88
C PHE A 286 21.42 -17.75 -7.54
N TYR A 287 20.27 -17.92 -6.88
CA TYR A 287 19.92 -17.19 -5.66
C TYR A 287 20.04 -18.01 -4.37
N GLY A 288 20.25 -19.33 -4.51
CA GLY A 288 20.24 -20.28 -3.41
C GLY A 288 18.83 -20.81 -3.11
N PRO A 289 18.73 -21.86 -2.28
CA PRO A 289 17.48 -22.53 -1.99
C PRO A 289 16.41 -21.59 -1.43
N VAL A 290 15.14 -21.86 -1.75
CA VAL A 290 14.00 -21.12 -1.21
C VAL A 290 13.98 -21.19 0.32
N GLY A 291 13.68 -20.06 0.97
CA GLY A 291 13.63 -19.98 2.43
C GLY A 291 15.00 -19.91 3.14
N VAL A 292 16.12 -20.11 2.46
CA VAL A 292 17.45 -20.14 3.08
C VAL A 292 18.12 -18.76 3.01
N LEU A 293 18.25 -18.11 4.16
CA LEU A 293 18.94 -16.82 4.30
C LEU A 293 20.47 -16.98 4.42
N GLU A 294 20.90 -18.04 5.10
CA GLU A 294 22.31 -18.31 5.43
C GLU A 294 22.56 -19.80 5.26
N THR A 295 23.67 -20.16 4.62
CA THR A 295 24.09 -21.56 4.44
C THR A 295 24.57 -22.16 5.77
N GLU A 296 24.72 -23.49 5.82
CA GLU A 296 25.30 -24.17 6.99
C GLU A 296 26.73 -23.71 7.32
N SER A 297 27.46 -23.20 6.32
CA SER A 297 28.81 -22.64 6.45
C SER A 297 28.84 -21.18 6.93
N GLY A 298 27.68 -20.57 7.20
CA GLY A 298 27.57 -19.19 7.67
C GLY A 298 27.63 -18.13 6.56
N ILE A 299 27.40 -18.51 5.30
CA ILE A 299 27.40 -17.58 4.17
C ILE A 299 25.98 -17.10 3.93
N VAL A 300 25.76 -15.79 3.97
CA VAL A 300 24.46 -15.19 3.62
C VAL A 300 24.24 -15.31 2.12
N THR A 301 23.15 -15.96 1.73
CA THR A 301 22.80 -16.21 0.33
C THR A 301 22.42 -14.91 -0.38
N ALA A 302 22.48 -14.88 -1.71
CA ALA A 302 21.94 -13.76 -2.50
C ALA A 302 20.46 -13.49 -2.15
N ARG A 303 19.67 -14.55 -1.95
CA ARG A 303 18.29 -14.47 -1.44
C ARG A 303 18.21 -13.77 -0.09
N GLY A 304 19.09 -14.14 0.85
CA GLY A 304 19.18 -13.53 2.17
C GLY A 304 19.48 -12.04 2.14
N TRP A 305 20.48 -11.62 1.35
CA TRP A 305 20.81 -10.21 1.17
C TRP A 305 19.66 -9.40 0.57
N LEU A 306 19.04 -9.90 -0.50
CA LEU A 306 17.94 -9.20 -1.16
C LEU A 306 16.71 -9.12 -0.26
N ALA A 307 16.33 -10.21 0.41
CA ALA A 307 15.15 -10.23 1.28
C ALA A 307 15.28 -9.25 2.45
N THR A 308 16.41 -9.30 3.16
CA THR A 308 16.64 -8.45 4.33
C THR A 308 16.72 -6.98 3.96
N PHE A 309 17.46 -6.65 2.90
CA PHE A 309 17.58 -5.27 2.41
C PHE A 309 16.22 -4.68 2.03
N HIS A 310 15.46 -5.37 1.17
CA HIS A 310 14.19 -4.86 0.66
C HIS A 310 13.12 -4.78 1.76
N PHE A 311 13.14 -5.69 2.74
CA PHE A 311 12.23 -5.63 3.88
C PHE A 311 12.52 -4.40 4.74
N ILE A 312 13.77 -4.20 5.14
CA ILE A 312 14.18 -3.06 5.96
C ILE A 312 13.84 -1.75 5.27
N PHE A 313 14.20 -1.60 3.99
CA PHE A 313 13.90 -0.38 3.24
C PHE A 313 12.40 -0.20 2.99
N GLY A 314 11.65 -1.29 2.77
CA GLY A 314 10.19 -1.25 2.69
C GLY A 314 9.55 -0.68 3.96
N ILE A 315 10.03 -1.10 5.14
CA ILE A 315 9.58 -0.54 6.44
C ILE A 315 10.01 0.92 6.61
N LEU A 316 11.24 1.28 6.22
CA LEU A 316 11.68 2.68 6.27
C LEU A 316 10.83 3.59 5.36
N PHE A 317 10.50 3.13 4.15
CA PHE A 317 9.60 3.85 3.25
C PHE A 317 8.18 3.94 3.82
N LEU A 318 7.70 2.92 4.55
CA LEU A 318 6.42 2.98 5.25
C LEU A 318 6.41 4.08 6.31
N PHE A 319 7.48 4.20 7.11
CA PHE A 319 7.61 5.31 8.06
C PHE A 319 7.70 6.66 7.35
N GLY A 320 8.41 6.74 6.22
CA GLY A 320 8.44 7.93 5.36
C GLY A 320 7.05 8.31 4.85
N HIS A 321 6.26 7.33 4.39
CA HIS A 321 4.89 7.53 3.96
C HIS A 321 4.05 8.12 5.09
N ILE A 322 4.05 7.49 6.27
CA ILE A 322 3.26 7.94 7.43
C ILE A 322 3.66 9.37 7.81
N TRP A 323 4.96 9.65 7.89
CA TRP A 323 5.50 10.96 8.22
C TRP A 323 5.03 12.05 7.23
N HIS A 324 5.24 11.85 5.94
CA HIS A 324 4.90 12.85 4.92
C HIS A 324 3.39 12.97 4.70
N ALA A 325 2.64 11.87 4.77
CA ALA A 325 1.18 11.89 4.61
C ALA A 325 0.51 12.67 5.75
N ILE A 326 0.95 12.46 7.00
CA ILE A 326 0.45 13.20 8.16
C ILE A 326 0.77 14.69 8.03
N ARG A 327 2.00 15.05 7.62
CA ARG A 327 2.39 16.45 7.43
C ARG A 327 1.63 17.13 6.29
N ALA A 328 1.47 16.45 5.15
CA ALA A 328 0.72 16.97 4.00
C ALA A 328 -0.76 17.19 4.34
N ARG A 329 -1.40 16.21 5.00
CA ARG A 329 -2.81 16.32 5.42
C ARG A 329 -2.99 17.37 6.52
N GLY A 330 -2.08 17.42 7.50
CA GLY A 330 -2.08 18.45 8.54
C GLY A 330 -2.03 19.84 7.91
N LYS A 331 -1.05 20.09 7.03
CA LYS A 331 -0.92 21.38 6.34
C LYS A 331 -2.16 21.73 5.52
N ALA A 332 -2.76 20.77 4.81
CA ALA A 332 -4.00 20.98 4.05
C ALA A 332 -5.20 21.33 4.96
N ALA A 333 -5.23 20.82 6.19
CA ALA A 333 -6.23 21.14 7.20
C ALA A 333 -5.91 22.40 8.03
N GLY A 334 -4.87 23.17 7.66
CA GLY A 334 -4.45 24.38 8.38
C GLY A 334 -3.71 24.09 9.69
N PHE A 335 -3.06 22.93 9.80
CA PHE A 335 -2.29 22.49 10.96
C PHE A 335 -0.81 22.35 10.61
N ASP A 336 0.09 23.04 11.33
CA ASP A 336 1.53 22.99 11.07
C ASP A 336 2.32 22.53 12.29
N PHE A 337 2.77 21.27 12.25
CA PHE A 337 3.65 20.67 13.27
C PHE A 337 4.90 21.51 13.59
N ARG A 338 5.37 22.35 12.66
CA ARG A 338 6.56 23.20 12.86
C ARG A 338 6.30 24.42 13.73
N GLN A 339 5.04 24.83 13.86
CA GLN A 339 4.63 25.98 14.67
C GLN A 339 4.30 25.59 16.11
N GLY A 340 4.55 24.34 16.49
CA GLY A 340 4.19 23.81 17.80
C GLY A 340 2.69 23.51 17.94
N ASP A 341 1.94 23.57 16.84
CA ASP A 341 0.57 23.07 16.81
C ASP A 341 0.62 21.59 17.20
N THR A 342 -0.03 21.25 18.32
CA THR A 342 -0.19 19.86 18.73
C THR A 342 -1.45 19.30 18.09
N VAL A 343 -1.34 18.07 17.61
CA VAL A 343 -2.44 17.28 17.02
C VAL A 343 -3.65 17.15 17.96
N ILE A 344 -3.40 17.43 19.24
CA ILE A 344 -4.33 17.48 20.35
C ILE A 344 -4.75 18.93 20.53
N LYS A 345 -5.88 19.31 19.92
CA LYS A 345 -6.56 20.54 20.34
C LYS A 345 -7.36 20.23 21.60
N VAL A 346 -7.12 21.00 22.66
CA VAL A 346 -8.07 21.04 23.78
C VAL A 346 -9.40 21.45 23.18
N ALA A 347 -10.38 20.60 23.39
CA ALA A 347 -11.58 20.61 22.60
C ALA A 347 -12.53 21.65 23.23
N GLY A 348 -12.30 22.92 22.86
CA GLY A 348 -13.04 24.08 23.37
C GLY A 348 -12.75 24.41 24.84
N ASN A 349 -13.29 23.61 25.78
CA ASN A 349 -13.22 23.85 27.22
C ASN A 349 -12.19 22.90 27.90
N PRO A 350 -11.10 23.43 28.50
CA PRO A 350 -10.09 22.63 29.20
C PRO A 350 -10.60 21.84 30.40
N MET A 351 -11.80 22.12 30.91
CA MET A 351 -12.41 21.38 32.02
C MET A 351 -13.09 20.06 31.61
N ILE A 352 -13.29 19.80 30.30
CA ILE A 352 -14.05 18.64 29.80
C ILE A 352 -13.18 17.36 29.70
N GLY A 353 -11.86 17.44 29.92
CA GLY A 353 -10.99 16.26 30.03
C GLY A 353 -10.94 15.37 28.77
N ASN A 354 -11.41 15.86 27.62
CA ASN A 354 -11.44 15.13 26.36
C ASN A 354 -10.69 15.89 25.25
N LEU A 355 -10.00 15.14 24.41
CA LEU A 355 -9.05 15.63 23.41
C LEU A 355 -9.59 15.38 21.99
N ALA A 356 -9.57 16.40 21.14
CA ALA A 356 -9.81 16.21 19.71
C ALA A 356 -8.51 15.71 19.05
N THR A 357 -8.57 14.55 18.40
CA THR A 357 -7.47 13.87 17.72
C THR A 357 -7.84 13.57 16.27
N PRO A 358 -6.86 13.41 15.35
CA PRO A 358 -7.12 13.02 13.97
C PRO A 358 -7.85 11.67 13.83
N ILE A 359 -7.84 10.84 14.87
CA ILE A 359 -8.60 9.60 14.88
C ILE A 359 -10.05 9.90 15.22
N ASN A 360 -10.34 10.59 16.32
CA ASN A 360 -11.72 10.78 16.78
C ASN A 360 -12.45 11.99 16.15
N SER A 361 -11.75 12.86 15.42
CA SER A 361 -12.29 14.10 14.83
C SER A 361 -12.02 14.24 13.33
N SER A 362 -11.50 13.19 12.66
CA SER A 362 -11.39 13.21 11.19
C SER A 362 -12.74 13.02 10.51
N ASP A 363 -12.87 13.60 9.31
CA ASP A 363 -14.06 13.48 8.47
C ASP A 363 -14.48 12.03 8.21
N LEU A 364 -13.52 11.10 8.10
CA LEU A 364 -13.80 9.68 7.93
C LEU A 364 -14.47 9.09 9.17
N THR A 365 -13.90 9.33 10.36
CA THR A 365 -14.47 8.84 11.62
C THR A 365 -15.81 9.49 11.88
N LEU A 366 -15.96 10.78 11.61
CA LEU A 366 -17.25 11.47 11.76
C LEU A 366 -18.29 10.92 10.79
N LYS A 367 -17.97 10.71 9.52
CA LYS A 367 -18.88 10.06 8.56
C LYS A 367 -19.22 8.63 8.95
N PHE A 368 -18.25 7.87 9.44
CA PHE A 368 -18.48 6.51 9.91
C PHE A 368 -19.44 6.50 11.11
N LEU A 369 -19.15 7.30 12.14
CA LEU A 369 -19.99 7.44 13.33
C LEU A 369 -21.39 7.94 12.98
N GLN A 370 -21.52 8.96 12.13
CA GLN A 370 -22.83 9.49 11.68
C GLN A 370 -23.68 8.44 10.95
N ASN A 371 -23.05 7.47 10.29
CA ASN A 371 -23.76 6.39 9.59
C ASN A 371 -24.09 5.19 10.50
N LEU A 372 -23.53 5.12 11.72
CA LEU A 372 -23.92 4.08 12.67
C LEU A 372 -25.39 4.22 13.04
N PRO A 373 -26.13 3.11 13.24
CA PRO A 373 -27.57 3.14 13.46
C PRO A 373 -27.97 4.01 14.66
N ILE A 374 -27.13 4.09 15.70
CA ILE A 374 -27.41 4.91 16.89
C ILE A 374 -27.40 6.43 16.61
N TYR A 375 -26.63 6.90 15.63
CA TYR A 375 -26.47 8.32 15.28
C TYR A 375 -27.17 8.71 13.96
N ARG A 376 -27.47 7.74 13.09
CA ARG A 376 -28.05 7.96 11.76
C ARG A 376 -29.33 8.81 11.83
N PRO A 377 -29.48 9.92 11.08
CA PRO A 377 -30.69 10.73 11.13
C PRO A 377 -31.91 9.97 10.57
N GLY A 378 -33.12 10.34 11.02
CA GLY A 378 -34.38 9.79 10.49
C GLY A 378 -34.83 8.42 11.00
N LEU A 379 -34.03 7.72 11.80
CA LEU A 379 -34.44 6.43 12.41
C LEU A 379 -35.18 6.62 13.74
N SER A 380 -36.27 5.86 13.92
CA SER A 380 -36.99 5.76 15.19
C SER A 380 -36.15 5.03 16.26
N PRO A 381 -36.35 5.30 17.57
CA PRO A 381 -35.66 4.55 18.63
C PRO A 381 -35.79 3.03 18.52
N LEU A 382 -36.98 2.56 18.12
CA LEU A 382 -37.26 1.14 17.88
C LEU A 382 -36.42 0.57 16.74
N SER A 383 -36.39 1.24 15.58
CA SER A 383 -35.59 0.78 14.43
C SER A 383 -34.09 0.71 14.77
N ARG A 384 -33.59 1.69 15.52
CA ARG A 384 -32.19 1.72 15.99
C ARG A 384 -31.90 0.53 16.91
N GLY A 385 -32.76 0.31 17.89
CA GLY A 385 -32.63 -0.80 18.83
C GLY A 385 -32.62 -2.12 18.07
N LEU A 386 -33.54 -2.31 17.13
CA LEU A 386 -33.65 -3.53 16.33
C LEU A 386 -32.38 -3.78 15.48
N GLU A 387 -31.92 -2.80 14.70
CA GLU A 387 -30.73 -2.92 13.84
C GLU A 387 -29.47 -3.24 14.66
N ILE A 388 -29.28 -2.53 15.78
CA ILE A 388 -28.14 -2.74 16.67
C ILE A 388 -28.24 -4.10 17.37
N GLY A 389 -29.42 -4.46 17.86
CA GLY A 389 -29.69 -5.74 18.49
C GLY A 389 -29.35 -6.88 17.53
N MET A 390 -29.93 -6.89 16.33
CA MET A 390 -29.71 -7.93 15.32
C MET A 390 -28.22 -8.13 15.01
N ALA A 391 -27.46 -7.05 14.85
CA ALA A 391 -26.02 -7.13 14.62
C ALA A 391 -25.28 -7.80 15.80
N HIS A 392 -25.58 -7.38 17.04
CA HIS A 392 -24.94 -7.97 18.22
C HIS A 392 -25.30 -9.45 18.36
N GLY A 393 -26.58 -9.79 18.26
CA GLY A 393 -27.04 -11.18 18.29
C GLY A 393 -26.33 -12.06 17.27
N TYR A 394 -26.25 -11.57 16.03
CA TYR A 394 -25.60 -12.28 14.93
C TYR A 394 -24.12 -12.55 15.17
N PHE A 395 -23.36 -11.53 15.60
CA PHE A 395 -21.91 -11.67 15.76
C PHE A 395 -21.49 -12.35 17.06
N LEU A 396 -22.30 -12.29 18.12
CA LEU A 396 -21.95 -12.86 19.42
C LEU A 396 -21.87 -14.39 19.41
N ILE A 397 -22.58 -15.08 18.51
CA ILE A 397 -22.57 -16.55 18.49
C ILE A 397 -21.19 -17.12 18.16
N GLY A 398 -20.47 -16.53 17.19
CA GLY A 398 -19.22 -17.07 16.67
C GLY A 398 -18.14 -17.27 17.73
N PRO A 399 -17.82 -16.24 18.54
CA PRO A 399 -16.88 -16.36 19.65
C PRO A 399 -17.29 -17.43 20.67
N PHE A 400 -18.58 -17.52 21.05
CA PHE A 400 -19.02 -18.53 22.01
C PHE A 400 -18.95 -19.95 21.46
N VAL A 401 -19.24 -20.15 20.17
CA VAL A 401 -19.12 -21.46 19.52
C VAL A 401 -17.66 -21.88 19.41
N LYS A 402 -16.76 -20.97 18.99
CA LYS A 402 -15.36 -21.31 18.71
C LYS A 402 -14.47 -21.36 19.95
N LEU A 403 -14.74 -20.51 20.94
CA LEU A 403 -13.88 -20.34 22.11
C LEU A 403 -14.56 -20.79 23.42
N GLY A 404 -15.82 -21.19 23.36
CA GLY A 404 -16.56 -21.67 24.51
C GLY A 404 -16.05 -23.00 25.08
N PRO A 405 -16.47 -23.35 26.31
CA PRO A 405 -16.09 -24.61 26.94
C PRO A 405 -16.69 -25.84 26.24
N PHE A 406 -17.77 -25.67 25.46
CA PHE A 406 -18.43 -26.73 24.68
C PHE A 406 -18.01 -26.77 23.21
N ARG A 407 -16.96 -26.04 22.80
CA ARG A 407 -16.54 -25.89 21.39
C ARG A 407 -16.27 -27.22 20.66
N ASP A 408 -15.87 -28.26 21.40
CA ASP A 408 -15.53 -29.59 20.86
C ASP A 408 -16.67 -30.62 21.04
N SER A 409 -17.88 -30.17 21.42
CA SER A 409 -19.05 -31.04 21.59
C SER A 409 -20.06 -30.87 20.46
N ALA A 410 -20.91 -31.89 20.27
CA ALA A 410 -22.03 -31.83 19.32
C ALA A 410 -23.05 -30.72 19.64
N GLN A 411 -22.99 -30.14 20.84
CA GLN A 411 -23.87 -29.08 21.31
C GLN A 411 -23.21 -27.70 21.26
N ALA A 412 -22.03 -27.55 20.64
CA ALA A 412 -21.29 -26.29 20.56
C ALA A 412 -22.16 -25.13 20.05
N ASN A 413 -22.92 -25.35 18.96
CA ASN A 413 -23.80 -24.35 18.36
C ASN A 413 -24.93 -23.93 19.29
N LEU A 414 -25.59 -24.90 19.93
CA LEU A 414 -26.69 -24.66 20.85
C LEU A 414 -26.21 -23.93 22.12
N ALA A 415 -25.07 -24.35 22.67
CA ALA A 415 -24.43 -23.67 23.78
C ALA A 415 -24.06 -22.23 23.42
N GLY A 416 -23.51 -22.02 22.22
CA GLY A 416 -23.20 -20.68 21.69
C GLY A 416 -24.43 -19.78 21.58
N LEU A 417 -25.56 -20.31 21.08
CA LEU A 417 -26.82 -19.59 21.01
C LEU A 417 -27.31 -19.16 22.40
N LEU A 418 -27.32 -20.09 23.37
CA LEU A 418 -27.77 -19.80 24.74
C LEU A 418 -26.88 -18.75 25.42
N CYS A 419 -25.56 -18.81 25.21
CA CYS A 419 -24.62 -17.81 25.72
C CYS A 419 -24.83 -16.44 25.06
N ALA A 420 -25.04 -16.38 23.75
CA ALA A 420 -25.31 -15.14 23.03
C ALA A 420 -26.64 -14.48 23.49
N ILE A 421 -27.69 -15.27 23.68
CA ILE A 421 -28.97 -14.80 24.25
C ILE A 421 -28.77 -14.32 25.69
N GLY A 422 -28.05 -15.09 26.52
CA GLY A 422 -27.75 -14.72 27.90
C GLY A 422 -27.00 -13.40 28.01
N LEU A 423 -25.96 -13.20 27.19
CA LEU A 423 -25.24 -11.93 27.15
C LEU A 423 -26.12 -10.78 26.64
N THR A 424 -26.95 -11.02 25.63
CA THR A 424 -27.91 -10.02 25.12
C THR A 424 -28.90 -9.58 26.21
N LEU A 425 -29.39 -10.51 27.04
CA LEU A 425 -30.25 -10.20 28.18
C LEU A 425 -29.52 -9.36 29.24
N ILE A 426 -28.26 -9.69 29.55
CA ILE A 426 -27.44 -8.91 30.49
C ILE A 426 -27.23 -7.48 29.95
N LEU A 427 -26.88 -7.34 28.67
CA LEU A 427 -26.73 -6.03 28.02
C LEU A 427 -28.04 -5.24 28.03
N THR A 428 -29.17 -5.90 27.78
CA THR A 428 -30.50 -5.29 27.83
C THR A 428 -30.84 -4.80 29.24
N ALA A 429 -30.52 -5.59 30.27
CA ALA A 429 -30.68 -5.18 31.66
C ALA A 429 -29.81 -3.95 31.96
N GLY A 430 -28.55 -3.94 31.50
CA GLY A 430 -27.66 -2.78 31.61
C GLY A 430 -28.23 -1.53 30.93
N LEU A 431 -28.75 -1.66 29.70
CA LEU A 431 -29.43 -0.58 28.98
C LEU A 431 -30.67 -0.07 29.73
N SER A 432 -31.43 -0.99 30.35
CA SER A 432 -32.63 -0.64 31.14
C SER A 432 -32.28 0.13 32.42
N ILE A 433 -31.23 -0.31 33.12
CA ILE A 433 -30.71 0.38 34.31
C ILE A 433 -30.20 1.77 33.92
N TYR A 434 -29.41 1.88 32.84
CA TYR A 434 -28.92 3.16 32.33
C TYR A 434 -30.07 4.11 31.98
N GLY A 435 -31.09 3.63 31.27
CA GLY A 435 -32.25 4.45 30.92
C GLY A 435 -33.00 4.96 32.15
N THR A 436 -33.18 4.09 33.14
CA THR A 436 -33.88 4.41 34.40
C THR A 436 -33.09 5.40 35.26
N ALA A 437 -31.76 5.31 35.27
CA ALA A 437 -30.89 6.21 36.01
C ALA A 437 -30.72 7.57 35.31
N SER A 438 -30.63 7.58 33.97
CA SER A 438 -30.25 8.76 33.19
C SER A 438 -31.41 9.66 32.82
N PHE A 439 -32.61 9.10 32.60
CA PHE A 439 -33.77 9.84 32.05
C PHE A 439 -34.89 10.08 33.06
N GLN A 440 -34.59 10.18 34.37
CA GLN A 440 -35.58 10.53 35.38
C GLN A 440 -36.14 11.94 35.19
N LYS A 441 -37.46 12.12 35.41
CA LYS A 441 -38.22 13.37 35.20
C LYS A 441 -37.69 14.62 35.94
N LYS A 442 -36.75 14.51 36.89
CA LYS A 442 -36.19 15.63 37.68
C LYS A 442 -34.76 16.05 37.30
N SER A 443 -34.08 15.34 36.39
CA SER A 443 -32.66 15.59 36.05
C SER A 443 -32.42 16.18 34.65
N GLN A 444 -33.47 16.60 33.94
CA GLN A 444 -33.40 17.05 32.55
C GLN A 444 -32.44 18.24 32.28
N GLN A 445 -32.07 19.02 33.30
CA GLN A 445 -31.19 20.18 33.15
C GLN A 445 -29.70 19.94 33.43
N ARG A 446 -29.28 18.79 33.98
CA ARG A 446 -27.89 18.63 34.50
C ARG A 446 -26.97 17.72 33.66
N TYR A 447 -27.48 17.00 32.66
CA TYR A 447 -26.70 16.07 31.82
C TYR A 447 -26.82 16.40 30.31
N GLN A 448 -26.69 17.68 29.95
CA GLN A 448 -26.71 18.11 28.54
C GLN A 448 -25.32 18.20 27.90
N GLU A 449 -24.25 18.01 28.64
CA GLU A 449 -22.89 18.09 28.10
C GLU A 449 -22.48 16.73 27.52
N SER A 450 -22.46 16.64 26.19
CA SER A 450 -21.78 15.54 25.50
C SER A 450 -20.31 15.55 25.90
N TYR A 451 -19.88 14.53 26.64
CA TYR A 451 -18.48 14.34 27.02
C TYR A 451 -17.56 14.13 25.81
N SER A 452 -18.10 13.86 24.61
CA SER A 452 -17.34 13.81 23.36
C SER A 452 -17.38 15.13 22.61
N VAL A 453 -16.22 15.73 22.38
CA VAL A 453 -16.16 17.03 21.69
C VAL A 453 -16.17 16.89 20.16
N SER A 454 -15.97 15.67 19.64
CA SER A 454 -15.98 15.38 18.21
C SER A 454 -17.07 14.41 17.77
N GLY A 455 -17.73 13.69 18.67
CA GLY A 455 -18.75 12.69 18.30
C GLY A 455 -20.10 13.33 17.93
N PRO A 456 -20.88 12.74 17.00
CA PRO A 456 -22.24 13.16 16.77
C PRO A 456 -23.08 13.00 18.05
N ASN A 457 -23.90 14.00 18.35
CA ASN A 457 -24.82 13.95 19.47
C ASN A 457 -25.85 12.81 19.27
N VAL A 458 -26.11 12.04 20.32
CA VAL A 458 -27.22 11.07 20.31
C VAL A 458 -28.53 11.84 20.03
N PRO A 459 -29.38 11.38 19.09
CA PRO A 459 -30.63 12.05 18.74
C PRO A 459 -31.53 12.32 19.94
N GLU A 460 -32.27 13.43 19.91
CA GLU A 460 -33.18 13.83 21.00
C GLU A 460 -34.22 12.77 21.32
N SER A 461 -34.68 12.02 20.32
CA SER A 461 -35.63 10.91 20.49
C SER A 461 -35.13 9.82 21.45
N LEU A 462 -33.82 9.63 21.58
CA LEU A 462 -33.22 8.66 22.51
C LEU A 462 -32.88 9.26 23.88
N ARG A 463 -33.06 10.58 24.05
CA ARG A 463 -32.81 11.28 25.33
C ARG A 463 -34.05 11.36 26.23
N THR A 464 -35.04 10.52 25.95
CA THR A 464 -36.29 10.42 26.70
C THR A 464 -36.42 9.02 27.28
N ALA A 465 -37.08 8.91 28.44
CA ALA A 465 -37.34 7.61 29.06
C ALA A 465 -38.11 6.67 28.11
N ASP A 466 -39.13 7.20 27.41
CA ASP A 466 -39.95 6.45 26.47
C ASP A 466 -39.16 5.98 25.25
N GLY A 467 -38.37 6.88 24.64
CA GLY A 467 -37.55 6.53 23.49
C GLY A 467 -36.44 5.54 23.83
N TRP A 468 -35.79 5.69 24.98
CA TRP A 468 -34.78 4.74 25.44
C TRP A 468 -35.37 3.37 25.81
N SER A 469 -36.59 3.35 26.36
CA SER A 469 -37.32 2.11 26.63
C SER A 469 -37.65 1.37 25.33
N GLN A 470 -38.16 2.07 24.31
CA GLN A 470 -38.42 1.48 22.99
C GLN A 470 -37.14 0.94 22.35
N PHE A 471 -36.04 1.70 22.43
CA PHE A 471 -34.73 1.26 21.95
C PHE A 471 -34.27 -0.03 22.64
N THR A 472 -34.37 -0.07 23.97
CA THR A 472 -33.91 -1.21 24.78
C THR A 472 -34.73 -2.47 24.51
N ALA A 473 -36.06 -2.34 24.39
CA ALA A 473 -36.94 -3.44 24.03
C ALA A 473 -36.63 -3.98 22.63
N ALA A 474 -36.43 -3.09 21.65
CA ALA A 474 -36.10 -3.47 20.30
C ALA A 474 -34.69 -4.08 20.17
N PHE A 475 -33.73 -3.63 20.98
CA PHE A 475 -32.41 -4.24 21.09
C PHE A 475 -32.48 -5.69 21.56
N LEU A 476 -33.31 -5.99 22.55
CA LEU A 476 -33.50 -7.37 23.00
C LEU A 476 -34.12 -8.23 21.91
N ILE A 477 -35.21 -7.77 21.29
CA ILE A 477 -35.90 -8.50 20.22
C ILE A 477 -34.95 -8.75 19.04
N GLY A 478 -34.23 -7.70 18.62
CA GLY A 478 -33.23 -7.79 17.56
C GLY A 478 -32.10 -8.74 17.92
N GLY A 479 -31.55 -8.65 19.13
CA GLY A 479 -30.44 -9.49 19.58
C GLY A 479 -30.78 -10.96 19.68
N VAL A 480 -31.95 -11.30 20.22
CA VAL A 480 -32.43 -12.69 20.22
C VAL A 480 -32.68 -13.17 18.78
N GLY A 481 -33.32 -12.34 17.94
CA GLY A 481 -33.59 -12.68 16.54
C GLY A 481 -32.32 -12.89 15.71
N GLY A 482 -31.31 -12.01 15.87
CA GLY A 482 -30.03 -12.12 15.20
C GLY A 482 -29.22 -13.35 15.64
N ALA A 483 -29.25 -13.68 16.94
CA ALA A 483 -28.60 -14.88 17.47
C ALA A 483 -29.26 -16.16 16.93
N LEU A 484 -30.59 -16.22 16.90
CA LEU A 484 -31.33 -17.34 16.30
C LEU A 484 -31.02 -17.48 14.82
N PHE A 485 -31.01 -16.37 14.07
CA PHE A 485 -30.68 -16.38 12.65
C PHE A 485 -29.27 -16.91 12.38
N ALA A 486 -28.28 -16.44 13.15
CA ALA A 486 -26.90 -16.92 13.01
C ALA A 486 -26.76 -18.41 13.40
N TYR A 487 -27.48 -18.85 14.43
CA TYR A 487 -27.55 -20.28 14.80
C TYR A 487 -28.09 -21.11 13.64
N PHE A 488 -29.20 -20.71 13.01
CA PHE A 488 -29.75 -21.44 11.86
C PHE A 488 -28.79 -21.50 10.67
N ILE A 489 -28.02 -20.45 10.41
CA ILE A 489 -27.00 -20.45 9.37
C ILE A 489 -25.91 -21.47 9.68
N ILE A 490 -25.38 -21.47 10.91
CA ILE A 490 -24.28 -22.35 11.29
C ILE A 490 -24.74 -23.82 11.32
N GLU A 491 -25.96 -24.08 11.77
CA GLU A 491 -26.52 -25.43 11.83
C GLU A 491 -26.79 -26.02 10.44
N ASN A 492 -27.03 -25.17 9.44
CA ASN A 492 -27.28 -25.57 8.05
C ASN A 492 -26.14 -25.14 7.11
N LEU A 493 -24.93 -24.95 7.63
CA LEU A 493 -23.84 -24.36 6.87
C LEU A 493 -23.49 -25.19 5.62
N ASP A 494 -23.51 -26.51 5.73
CA ASP A 494 -23.24 -27.43 4.62
C ASP A 494 -24.24 -27.26 3.48
N LEU A 495 -25.53 -27.08 3.81
CA LEU A 495 -26.58 -26.79 2.83
C LEU A 495 -26.29 -25.48 2.11
N PHE A 496 -25.99 -24.40 2.85
CA PHE A 496 -25.69 -23.10 2.24
C PHE A 496 -24.40 -23.11 1.40
N GLN A 497 -23.38 -23.86 1.82
CA GLN A 497 -22.16 -24.06 1.03
C GLN A 497 -22.42 -24.82 -0.26
N ALA A 498 -23.25 -25.87 -0.20
CA ALA A 498 -23.66 -26.59 -1.41
C ALA A 498 -24.41 -25.67 -2.39
N ILE A 499 -25.22 -24.71 -1.91
CA ILE A 499 -26.01 -23.80 -2.75
C ILE A 499 -25.05 -22.85 -3.44
N ALA A 500 -24.13 -22.27 -2.67
CA ALA A 500 -23.14 -21.32 -3.17
C ALA A 500 -22.17 -21.96 -4.18
N LEU A 501 -21.88 -23.26 -4.05
CA LEU A 501 -21.00 -24.00 -4.95
C LEU A 501 -21.73 -24.64 -6.15
N GLY A 502 -23.05 -24.46 -6.27
CA GLY A 502 -23.84 -25.05 -7.35
C GLY A 502 -23.88 -26.58 -7.32
N LYS A 503 -23.70 -27.19 -6.14
CA LYS A 503 -23.67 -28.64 -5.92
C LYS A 503 -25.03 -29.13 -5.39
N PHE A 504 -26.10 -28.83 -6.14
CA PHE A 504 -27.47 -29.27 -5.84
C PHE A 504 -27.96 -30.26 -6.88
#